data_AF-A0A965V1T4-F1
#
_entry.id   AF-A0A965V1T4-F1
#
_cell.length_a   1.000
_cell.length_b   1.000
_cell.length_c   1.000
_cell.angle_alpha   90.00
_cell.angle_beta   90.00
_cell.angle_gamma   90.00
#
_symmetry.space_group_name_H-M   'P 1'
#
loop_
_entity.id
_entity.type
_entity.pdbx_description
1 polymer ?
#
loop_
_entity_poly.entity_id
_entity_poly.type
_entity_poly.pdbx_seq_one_letter_code
_entity_poly.pdbx_strand_id
1 'polypeptide(L)'
;MLHVFVSNLNLLSYLIKQSSNSYKNKMNTLREFYPLANEKDWKLESAGKRVQIIKPYKKIAGKLEFGTEIVWSDDSSLAALLGASPGASTSVYSMLNVIERSLKRRINPKVWKNKIEKIAPSYNQDLTKTPSLFTKTRLSAYKTLGFKI
;
A
#
# COMPACT_ATOMS: atom_id res chain seq x y z
N MET A 1 23.10 9.70 6.02
CA MET A 1 22.50 10.61 5.01
C MET A 1 23.24 10.54 3.67
N LEU A 2 24.55 10.81 3.60
CA LEU A 2 25.30 10.82 2.32
C LEU A 2 25.25 9.50 1.55
N HIS A 3 25.38 8.36 2.24
CA HIS A 3 25.20 7.03 1.65
C HIS A 3 23.84 6.88 0.95
N VAL A 4 22.76 7.31 1.62
CA VAL A 4 21.40 7.24 1.09
C VAL A 4 21.28 8.04 -0.20
N PHE A 5 21.85 9.25 -0.24
CA PHE A 5 21.87 10.08 -1.43
C PHE A 5 22.54 9.38 -2.62
N VAL A 6 23.77 8.89 -2.43
CA VAL A 6 24.54 8.22 -3.49
C VAL A 6 23.87 6.92 -3.95
N SER A 7 23.28 6.16 -3.03
CA SER A 7 22.55 4.93 -3.37
C SER A 7 21.23 5.17 -4.12
N ASN A 8 20.73 6.40 -4.20
CA ASN A 8 19.41 6.71 -4.76
C ASN A 8 19.44 7.83 -5.82
N LEU A 9 20.56 7.98 -6.54
CA LEU A 9 20.73 9.01 -7.58
C LEU A 9 19.68 8.91 -8.71
N ASN A 10 19.26 7.70 -9.09
CA ASN A 10 18.22 7.50 -10.09
C ASN A 10 16.87 8.09 -9.63
N LEU A 11 16.51 7.84 -8.36
CA LEU A 11 15.29 8.39 -7.78
C LEU A 11 15.37 9.91 -7.69
N LEU A 12 16.50 10.47 -7.24
CA LEU A 12 16.71 11.91 -7.19
C LEU A 12 16.56 12.55 -8.58
N SER A 13 17.23 11.99 -9.59
CA SER A 13 17.16 12.45 -10.97
C SER A 13 15.72 12.42 -11.49
N TYR A 14 14.99 11.34 -11.22
CA TYR A 14 13.57 11.23 -11.54
C TYR A 14 12.75 12.34 -10.87
N LEU A 15 12.92 12.57 -9.56
CA LEU A 15 12.17 13.59 -8.82
C LEU A 15 12.43 15.01 -9.33
N ILE A 16 13.68 15.34 -9.67
CA ILE A 16 14.04 16.65 -10.26
C ILE A 16 13.35 16.82 -11.63
N LYS A 17 13.35 15.78 -12.47
CA LYS A 17 12.65 15.79 -13.76
C LYS A 17 11.14 16.00 -13.58
N GLN A 18 10.53 15.30 -12.63
CA GLN A 18 9.09 15.45 -12.34
C GLN A 18 8.74 16.83 -11.77
N SER A 19 9.61 17.39 -10.93
CA SER A 19 9.42 18.75 -10.39
C SER A 19 9.47 19.80 -11.49
N SER A 20 10.29 19.59 -12.51
CA SER A 20 10.49 20.52 -13.63
C SER A 20 9.49 20.31 -14.78
N ASN A 21 8.55 19.37 -14.63
CA ASN A 21 7.64 18.99 -15.71
C ASN A 21 6.59 20.08 -15.98
N SER A 22 6.35 20.37 -17.26
CA SER A 22 5.34 21.33 -17.69
C SER A 22 3.93 20.84 -17.36
N TYR A 23 2.95 21.76 -17.29
CA TYR A 23 1.54 21.38 -17.09
C TYR A 23 1.04 20.41 -18.17
N LYS A 24 1.38 20.68 -19.44
CA LYS A 24 1.03 19.81 -20.58
C LYS A 24 1.58 18.39 -20.40
N ASN A 25 2.84 18.25 -19.97
CA ASN A 25 3.43 16.93 -19.72
C ASN A 25 2.75 16.22 -18.55
N LYS A 26 2.44 16.94 -17.47
CA LYS A 26 1.68 16.39 -16.33
C LYS A 26 0.30 15.87 -16.78
N MET A 27 -0.40 16.63 -17.64
CA MET A 27 -1.67 16.21 -18.23
C MET A 27 -1.53 15.01 -19.16
N ASN A 28 -0.45 14.93 -19.95
CA ASN A 28 -0.17 13.75 -20.78
C ASN A 28 0.05 12.49 -19.93
N THR A 29 0.85 12.58 -18.86
CA THR A 29 1.03 11.47 -17.92
C THR A 29 -0.29 11.08 -17.24
N LEU A 30 -1.12 12.05 -16.87
CA LEU A 30 -2.45 11.75 -16.32
C LEU A 30 -3.32 10.95 -17.30
N ARG A 31 -3.26 11.27 -18.61
CA ARG A 31 -4.01 10.55 -19.65
C ARG A 31 -3.56 9.09 -19.83
N GLU A 32 -2.36 8.72 -19.41
CA GLU A 32 -1.94 7.31 -19.36
C GLU A 32 -2.80 6.50 -18.36
N PHE A 33 -3.30 7.15 -17.29
CA PHE A 33 -4.15 6.52 -16.28
C PHE A 33 -5.65 6.81 -16.48
N TYR A 34 -5.98 8.01 -16.97
CA TYR A 34 -7.34 8.45 -17.24
C TYR A 34 -7.42 9.15 -18.60
N PRO A 35 -7.59 8.37 -19.70
CA PRO A 35 -7.48 8.89 -21.08
C PRO A 35 -8.41 10.04 -21.42
N LEU A 36 -9.54 10.15 -20.73
CA LEU A 36 -10.55 11.20 -20.94
C LEU A 36 -10.24 12.50 -20.18
N ALA A 37 -9.09 12.62 -19.51
CA ALA A 37 -8.71 13.82 -18.78
C ALA A 37 -8.61 15.05 -19.70
N ASN A 38 -9.48 16.04 -19.45
CA ASN A 38 -9.48 17.32 -20.16
C ASN A 38 -8.78 18.39 -19.30
N GLU A 39 -7.88 19.17 -19.89
CA GLU A 39 -7.04 20.14 -19.18
C GLU A 39 -7.84 21.21 -18.44
N LYS A 40 -9.05 21.52 -18.90
CA LYS A 40 -9.93 22.54 -18.31
C LYS A 40 -10.50 22.11 -16.96
N ASP A 41 -10.58 20.80 -16.71
CA ASP A 41 -11.17 20.24 -15.48
C ASP A 41 -10.13 20.09 -14.36
N TRP A 42 -8.85 20.34 -14.66
CA TRP A 42 -7.73 20.11 -13.76
C TRP A 42 -7.02 21.40 -13.42
N LYS A 43 -6.52 21.47 -12.19
CA LYS A 43 -5.69 22.56 -11.70
C LYS A 43 -4.55 21.98 -10.88
N LEU A 44 -3.43 22.70 -10.84
CA LEU A 44 -2.33 22.37 -9.95
C LEU A 44 -2.71 22.77 -8.52
N GLU A 45 -2.41 21.89 -7.59
CA GLU A 45 -2.63 22.10 -6.16
C GLU A 45 -1.34 21.86 -5.38
N SER A 46 -1.15 22.58 -4.28
CA SER A 46 0.03 22.41 -3.42
C SER A 46 -0.12 21.14 -2.58
N ALA A 47 0.59 20.08 -2.97
CA ALA A 47 0.51 18.76 -2.32
C ALA A 47 1.23 18.68 -0.96
N GLY A 48 1.77 19.79 -0.45
CA GLY A 48 2.53 19.84 0.81
C GLY A 48 3.91 19.18 0.72
N LYS A 49 4.56 19.01 1.89
CA LYS A 49 5.87 18.37 2.01
C LYS A 49 5.69 16.95 2.52
N ARG A 50 6.19 15.97 1.77
CA ARG A 50 6.16 14.56 2.17
C ARG A 50 7.50 14.20 2.81
N VAL A 51 7.46 13.58 3.99
CA VAL A 51 8.67 13.10 4.69
C VAL A 51 8.92 11.64 4.28
N GLN A 52 10.17 11.30 4.00
CA GLN A 52 10.60 9.94 3.68
C GLN A 52 11.42 9.37 4.83
N ILE A 53 11.09 8.14 5.22
CA ILE A 53 11.79 7.46 6.33
C ILE A 53 13.14 6.94 5.84
N ILE A 54 14.18 7.19 6.65
CA ILE A 54 15.50 6.60 6.50
C ILE A 54 15.76 5.73 7.72
N LYS A 55 15.94 4.43 7.51
CA LYS A 55 16.30 3.49 8.57
C LYS A 55 17.81 3.28 8.63
N PRO A 56 18.38 3.04 9.82
CA PRO A 56 19.73 2.50 9.93
C PRO A 56 19.84 1.20 9.13
N TYR A 57 20.91 1.08 8.36
CA TYR A 57 21.22 -0.11 7.58
C TYR A 57 22.72 -0.38 7.70
N LYS A 58 23.08 -1.44 8.44
CA LYS A 58 24.48 -1.70 8.85
C LYS A 58 25.04 -0.55 9.72
N LYS A 59 26.23 -0.75 10.30
CA LYS A 59 26.81 0.15 11.33
C LYS A 59 27.02 1.61 10.88
N ILE A 60 27.15 1.87 9.58
CA ILE A 60 27.50 3.21 9.05
C ILE A 60 26.58 3.71 7.92
N ALA A 61 25.57 2.94 7.52
CA ALA A 61 24.74 3.29 6.38
C ALA A 61 23.28 3.50 6.77
N GLY A 62 22.55 4.20 5.92
CA GLY A 62 21.10 4.33 5.99
C GLY A 62 20.48 3.80 4.71
N LYS A 63 19.22 3.40 4.77
CA LYS A 63 18.44 2.96 3.62
C LYS A 63 17.10 3.70 3.59
N LEU A 64 16.67 4.14 2.39
CA LEU A 64 15.31 4.63 2.21
C LEU A 64 14.34 3.47 2.45
N GLU A 65 13.40 3.69 3.35
CA GLU A 65 12.35 2.71 3.62
C GLU A 65 11.10 3.12 2.86
N PHE A 66 10.54 2.21 2.06
CA PHE A 66 9.32 2.44 1.31
C PHE A 66 8.17 1.62 1.91
N GLY A 67 6.97 2.17 1.84
CA GLY A 67 5.75 1.48 2.22
C GLY A 67 5.27 1.79 3.63
N THR A 68 4.41 0.90 4.11
CA THR A 68 3.76 0.96 5.42
C THR A 68 4.37 -0.15 6.28
N GLU A 69 4.84 0.21 7.46
CA GLU A 69 5.24 -0.74 8.48
C GLU A 69 4.23 -0.70 9.62
N ILE A 70 3.99 -1.86 10.21
CA ILE A 70 3.20 -1.96 11.42
C ILE A 70 4.19 -2.25 12.54
N VAL A 71 4.21 -1.41 13.57
CA VAL A 71 4.96 -1.63 14.78
C VAL A 71 4.01 -1.90 15.93
N TRP A 72 4.42 -2.73 16.88
CA TRP A 72 3.60 -3.11 18.03
C TRP A 72 4.36 -2.82 19.31
N SER A 73 3.64 -2.48 20.37
CA SER A 73 4.18 -2.59 21.72
C SER A 73 4.54 -4.05 22.05
N ASP A 74 5.42 -4.25 23.02
CA ASP A 74 5.88 -5.60 23.41
C ASP A 74 4.72 -6.51 23.84
N ASP A 75 3.70 -5.95 24.49
CA ASP A 75 2.48 -6.64 24.90
C ASP A 75 1.42 -6.72 23.79
N SER A 76 1.67 -6.12 22.62
CA SER A 76 0.76 -6.00 21.47
C SER A 76 -0.59 -5.34 21.78
N SER A 77 -0.68 -4.54 22.85
CA SER A 77 -1.89 -3.77 23.17
C SER A 77 -2.03 -2.50 22.31
N LEU A 78 -0.92 -2.00 21.76
CA LEU A 78 -0.86 -0.88 20.85
C LEU A 78 -0.18 -1.31 19.53
N ALA A 79 -0.76 -0.88 18.41
CA ALA A 79 -0.15 -0.99 17.09
C ALA A 79 -0.12 0.40 16.44
N ALA A 80 1.00 0.76 15.83
CA ALA A 80 1.12 1.97 15.03
C ALA A 80 1.50 1.62 13.59
N LEU A 81 0.86 2.29 12.64
CA LEU A 81 1.23 2.23 11.23
C LEU A 81 2.17 3.39 10.94
N LEU A 82 3.41 3.06 10.58
CA LEU A 82 4.46 4.02 10.25
C LEU A 82 4.72 4.00 8.74
N GLY A 83 4.99 5.18 8.18
CA GLY A 83 5.31 5.33 6.77
C GLY A 83 4.12 5.80 5.93
N ALA A 84 4.06 5.36 4.67
CA ALA A 84 2.96 5.74 3.79
C ALA A 84 1.66 5.12 4.31
N SER A 85 0.54 5.84 4.19
CA SER A 85 -0.78 5.23 4.41
C SER A 85 -0.91 4.00 3.51
N PRO A 86 -1.36 2.85 4.03
CA PRO A 86 -1.59 1.68 3.19
C PRO A 86 -2.63 2.04 2.13
N GLY A 87 -2.32 1.70 0.88
CA GLY A 87 -3.27 1.86 -0.22
C GLY A 87 -4.40 0.84 -0.10
N ALA A 88 -5.49 1.04 -0.83
CA ALA A 88 -6.65 0.14 -0.81
C ALA A 88 -6.27 -1.34 -0.99
N SER A 89 -5.22 -1.63 -1.77
CA SER A 89 -4.71 -2.98 -2.01
C SER A 89 -4.07 -3.66 -0.80
N THR A 90 -3.56 -2.91 0.18
CA THR A 90 -2.83 -3.46 1.34
C THR A 90 -3.50 -3.18 2.68
N SER A 91 -4.47 -2.27 2.73
CA SER A 91 -5.15 -1.87 3.99
C SER A 91 -5.86 -3.02 4.67
N VAL A 92 -6.62 -3.84 3.93
CA VAL A 92 -7.37 -4.97 4.51
C VAL A 92 -6.40 -5.98 5.13
N TYR A 93 -5.38 -6.40 4.39
CA TYR A 93 -4.36 -7.33 4.89
C TYR A 93 -3.64 -6.78 6.14
N SER A 94 -3.26 -5.51 6.10
CA SER A 94 -2.60 -4.83 7.22
C SER A 94 -3.47 -4.84 8.49
N MET A 95 -4.77 -4.54 8.35
CA MET A 95 -5.69 -4.54 9.51
C MET A 95 -5.99 -5.93 10.04
N LEU A 96 -6.10 -6.93 9.17
CA LEU A 96 -6.24 -8.32 9.61
C LEU A 96 -5.04 -8.75 10.46
N ASN A 97 -3.81 -8.41 10.04
CA ASN A 97 -2.60 -8.65 10.83
C ASN A 97 -2.63 -7.94 12.19
N VAL A 98 -3.06 -6.67 12.24
CA VAL A 98 -3.19 -5.93 13.51
C VAL A 98 -4.18 -6.61 14.43
N ILE A 99 -5.37 -6.97 13.94
CA ILE A 99 -6.43 -7.59 14.73
C ILE A 99 -5.96 -8.95 15.26
N GLU A 100 -5.42 -9.81 14.39
CA GLU A 100 -4.99 -11.16 14.77
C GLU A 100 -3.90 -11.13 15.84
N ARG A 101 -2.93 -10.23 15.72
CA ARG A 101 -1.86 -10.08 16.72
C ARG A 101 -2.33 -9.45 18.02
N SER A 102 -3.05 -8.34 17.94
CA SER A 102 -3.43 -7.55 19.12
C SER A 102 -4.53 -8.22 19.95
N LEU A 103 -5.40 -9.00 19.30
CA LEU A 103 -6.52 -9.69 19.96
C LEU A 103 -6.29 -11.18 20.17
N LYS A 104 -5.09 -11.71 19.89
CA LYS A 104 -4.76 -13.14 20.04
C LYS A 104 -5.13 -13.73 21.41
N ARG A 105 -5.00 -12.93 22.48
CA ARG A 105 -5.33 -13.33 23.86
C ARG A 105 -6.81 -13.12 24.24
N ARG A 106 -7.58 -12.40 23.43
CA ARG A 106 -8.97 -12.00 23.72
C ARG A 106 -10.00 -12.71 22.85
N ILE A 107 -9.62 -13.18 21.67
CA ILE A 107 -10.53 -13.85 20.74
C ILE A 107 -10.22 -15.35 20.69
N ASN A 108 -11.26 -16.17 20.79
CA ASN A 108 -11.13 -17.61 20.57
C ASN A 108 -10.66 -17.87 19.11
N PRO A 109 -9.55 -18.62 18.90
CA PRO A 109 -9.01 -18.85 17.56
C PRO A 109 -9.99 -19.48 16.57
N LYS A 110 -10.87 -20.38 17.02
CA LYS A 110 -11.89 -21.00 16.15
C LYS A 110 -12.94 -19.98 15.72
N VAL A 111 -13.38 -19.12 16.64
CA VAL A 111 -14.35 -18.05 16.34
C VAL A 111 -13.76 -17.06 15.34
N TRP A 112 -12.50 -16.65 15.54
CA TRP A 112 -11.78 -15.78 14.60
C TRP A 112 -11.67 -16.41 13.22
N LYS A 113 -11.18 -17.64 13.14
CA LYS A 113 -11.01 -18.37 11.87
C LYS A 113 -12.33 -18.45 11.10
N ASN A 114 -13.41 -18.89 11.75
CA ASN A 114 -14.73 -19.00 11.13
C ASN A 114 -15.25 -17.64 10.63
N LYS A 115 -14.98 -16.55 11.37
CA LYS A 115 -15.39 -15.20 10.97
C LYS A 115 -14.62 -14.71 9.75
N ILE A 116 -13.30 -14.90 9.74
CA ILE A 116 -12.43 -14.44 8.65
C ILE A 116 -12.68 -15.22 7.37
N GLU A 117 -12.80 -16.54 7.42
CA GLU A 117 -13.11 -17.36 6.23
C GLU A 117 -14.46 -16.97 5.60
N LYS A 118 -15.41 -16.47 6.40
CA LYS A 118 -16.70 -15.98 5.90
C LYS A 118 -16.60 -14.64 5.17
N ILE A 119 -15.77 -13.70 5.65
CA ILE A 119 -15.66 -12.34 5.07
C ILE A 119 -14.56 -12.23 4.01
N ALA A 120 -13.51 -13.04 4.13
CA ALA A 120 -12.36 -13.08 3.24
C ALA A 120 -11.98 -14.55 2.96
N PRO A 121 -12.71 -15.25 2.07
CA PRO A 121 -12.51 -16.69 1.83
C PRO A 121 -11.11 -17.08 1.32
N SER A 122 -10.38 -16.13 0.75
CA SER A 122 -8.99 -16.30 0.29
C SER A 122 -7.94 -15.97 1.36
N TYR A 123 -8.34 -15.65 2.60
CA TYR A 123 -7.39 -15.31 3.66
C TYR A 123 -6.41 -16.47 3.93
N ASN A 124 -5.11 -16.16 3.99
CA ASN A 124 -4.02 -17.11 4.12
C ASN A 124 -3.97 -18.22 3.04
N GLN A 125 -4.61 -18.00 1.89
CA GLN A 125 -4.53 -18.89 0.74
C GLN A 125 -3.62 -18.32 -0.34
N ASP A 126 -2.77 -19.17 -0.93
CA ASP A 126 -1.98 -18.81 -2.08
C ASP A 126 -2.82 -18.99 -3.36
N LEU A 127 -3.43 -17.89 -3.81
CA LEU A 127 -4.26 -17.88 -5.01
C LEU A 127 -3.49 -18.25 -6.29
N THR A 128 -2.16 -18.13 -6.31
CA THR A 128 -1.35 -18.53 -7.46
C THR A 128 -1.29 -20.05 -7.62
N LYS A 129 -1.49 -20.80 -6.53
CA LYS A 129 -1.50 -22.27 -6.48
C LYS A 129 -2.90 -22.86 -6.60
N THR A 130 -3.95 -22.04 -6.57
CA THR A 130 -5.34 -22.51 -6.61
C THR A 130 -6.16 -21.69 -7.61
N PRO A 131 -6.04 -21.99 -8.92
CA PRO A 131 -6.73 -21.24 -9.97
C PRO A 131 -8.25 -21.17 -9.81
N SER A 132 -8.88 -22.24 -9.31
CA SER A 132 -10.33 -22.27 -9.05
C SER A 132 -10.76 -21.25 -7.99
N LEU A 133 -9.99 -21.13 -6.91
CA LEU A 133 -10.25 -20.17 -5.83
C LEU A 133 -9.99 -18.73 -6.30
N PHE A 134 -8.96 -18.51 -7.11
CA PHE A 134 -8.70 -17.22 -7.74
C PHE A 134 -9.88 -16.77 -8.60
N THR A 135 -10.33 -17.63 -9.51
CA THR A 135 -11.47 -17.34 -10.40
C THR A 135 -12.74 -17.05 -9.60
N LYS A 136 -13.06 -17.89 -8.61
CA LYS A 136 -14.22 -17.67 -7.73
C LYS A 136 -14.16 -16.32 -7.00
N THR A 137 -13.00 -15.98 -6.43
CA THR A 137 -12.79 -14.72 -5.70
C THR A 137 -12.93 -13.52 -6.64
N ARG A 138 -12.35 -13.58 -7.85
CA ARG A 138 -12.41 -12.52 -8.85
C ARG A 138 -13.84 -12.29 -9.33
N LEU A 139 -14.58 -13.34 -9.66
CA LEU A 139 -15.98 -13.25 -10.08
C LEU A 139 -16.87 -12.66 -8.98
N SER A 140 -16.65 -13.05 -7.72
CA SER A 140 -17.36 -12.49 -6.57
C SER A 140 -17.10 -10.99 -6.40
N ALA A 141 -15.84 -10.56 -6.52
CA ALA A 141 -15.46 -9.15 -6.46
C ALA A 141 -16.10 -8.36 -7.61
N TYR A 142 -16.07 -8.89 -8.83
CA TYR A 142 -16.70 -8.25 -9.99
C TYR A 142 -18.21 -8.07 -9.82
N LYS A 143 -18.90 -9.13 -9.38
CA LYS A 143 -20.33 -9.05 -9.07
C LYS A 143 -20.64 -7.99 -8.00
N THR A 144 -19.82 -7.92 -6.96
CA THR A 144 -19.99 -6.96 -5.86
C THR A 144 -19.78 -5.52 -6.34
N LEU A 145 -18.80 -5.29 -7.22
CA LEU A 145 -18.46 -3.99 -7.77
C LEU A 145 -19.32 -3.59 -8.98
N GLY A 146 -20.24 -4.46 -9.42
CA GLY A 146 -21.10 -4.21 -10.57
C GLY A 146 -20.37 -4.22 -11.91
N PHE A 147 -19.20 -4.85 -11.99
CA PHE A 147 -18.53 -5.04 -13.27
C PHE A 147 -19.31 -6.05 -14.13
N LYS A 148 -19.60 -5.68 -15.37
CA LYS A 148 -20.14 -6.60 -16.38
C LYS A 148 -19.01 -7.54 -16.80
N ILE A 149 -19.19 -8.83 -16.51
CA ILE A 149 -18.25 -9.91 -16.81
C ILE A 149 -18.70 -10.58 -18.10
#